data_AF-A0A931SJ79-F1
#
_entry.id   AF-A0A931SJ79-F1
#
_cell.length_a   1.000
_cell.length_b   1.000
_cell.length_c   1.000
_cell.angle_alpha   90.00
_cell.angle_beta   90.00
_cell.angle_gamma   90.00
#
_symmetry.space_group_name_H-M   'P 1'
#
loop_
_entity.id
_entity.type
_entity.pdbx_description
1 polymer ?
#
loop_
_entity_poly.entity_id
_entity_poly.type
_entity_poly.pdbx_seq_one_letter_code
_entity_poly.pdbx_strand_id
1 'polypeptide(L)'
;MQNAITDLRAGRTTALYDAVARGLQQVRKGKHQKKVLVVVTDGEDNASETSFRRLVDLVEEERDVLVYTVGMFESLMSSWL
;
A
#
# COMPACT_ATOMS: atom_id res chain seq x y z
N MET A 1 -12.61 -15.63 -0.91
CA MET A 1 -11.30 -14.95 -0.81
C MET A 1 -10.23 -15.59 -1.71
N GLN A 2 -10.17 -16.93 -1.84
CA GLN A 2 -9.19 -17.61 -2.70
C GLN A 2 -9.18 -17.18 -4.17
N ASN A 3 -10.36 -16.94 -4.78
CA ASN A 3 -10.45 -16.66 -6.21
C ASN A 3 -9.98 -15.24 -6.62
N ALA A 4 -9.90 -14.30 -5.69
CA ALA A 4 -9.52 -12.91 -6.02
C ALA A 4 -8.02 -12.77 -6.34
N ILE A 5 -7.19 -13.70 -5.83
CA ILE A 5 -5.74 -13.69 -6.03
C ILE A 5 -5.37 -14.38 -7.35
N THR A 6 -6.12 -15.42 -7.75
CA THR A 6 -5.85 -16.21 -8.96
C THR A 6 -6.10 -15.46 -10.27
N ASP A 7 -6.96 -14.43 -10.24
CA ASP A 7 -7.29 -13.62 -11.43
C ASP A 7 -6.39 -12.39 -11.61
N LEU A 8 -5.43 -12.16 -10.71
CA LEU A 8 -4.51 -11.03 -10.80
C LEU A 8 -3.50 -11.26 -11.94
N ARG A 9 -3.62 -10.45 -12.99
CA ARG A 9 -2.63 -10.38 -14.07
C ARG A 9 -1.57 -9.34 -13.71
N ALA A 10 -0.30 -9.75 -13.72
CA ALA A 10 0.81 -8.81 -13.61
C ALA A 10 0.83 -7.87 -14.83
N GLY A 11 0.60 -6.58 -14.59
CA GLY A 11 0.81 -5.53 -15.59
C GLY A 11 2.27 -5.05 -15.59
N ARG A 12 2.67 -4.28 -16.60
CA ARG A 12 3.98 -3.58 -16.61
C ARG A 12 4.05 -2.41 -15.64
N THR A 13 2.91 -2.01 -15.08
CA THR A 13 2.74 -0.82 -14.25
C THR A 13 2.27 -1.20 -12.85
N THR A 14 2.73 -0.46 -11.85
CA THR A 14 2.35 -0.62 -10.46
C THR A 14 1.92 0.74 -9.93
N ALA A 15 0.61 0.93 -9.75
CA ALA A 15 0.04 2.10 -9.07
C ALA A 15 -0.12 1.79 -7.57
N LEU A 16 1.02 1.56 -6.91
CA LEU A 16 1.11 1.14 -5.52
C LEU A 16 0.45 2.16 -4.60
N TYR A 17 0.76 3.45 -4.77
CA TYR A 17 0.25 4.49 -3.87
C TYR A 17 -1.26 4.65 -3.98
N ASP A 18 -1.81 4.59 -5.20
CA ASP A 18 -3.26 4.61 -5.41
C ASP A 18 -3.93 3.37 -4.80
N ALA A 19 -3.30 2.20 -4.91
CA ALA A 19 -3.80 0.97 -4.32
C ALA A 19 -3.83 1.05 -2.78
N VAL A 20 -2.78 1.58 -2.14
CA VAL A 20 -2.75 1.79 -0.69
C VAL A 20 -3.82 2.79 -0.27
N ALA A 21 -3.96 3.93 -0.97
CA ALA A 21 -4.97 4.94 -0.67
C ALA A 21 -6.41 4.35 -0.72
N ARG A 22 -6.71 3.54 -1.73
CA ARG A 22 -8.00 2.83 -1.83
C ARG A 22 -8.18 1.78 -0.74
N GLY A 23 -7.12 1.03 -0.43
CA GLY A 23 -7.10 0.05 0.66
C GLY A 23 -7.39 0.71 2.01
N LEU A 24 -6.79 1.86 2.27
CA LEU A 24 -7.01 2.66 3.47
C LEU A 24 -8.48 3.07 3.59
N GLN A 25 -9.08 3.61 2.53
CA GLN A 25 -10.52 3.93 2.50
C GLN A 25 -11.42 2.72 2.81
N GLN A 26 -11.03 1.54 2.37
CA GLN A 26 -11.79 0.32 2.62
C GLN A 26 -11.65 -0.16 4.07
N VAL A 27 -10.42 -0.19 4.59
CA VAL A 27 -10.11 -0.60 5.96
C VAL A 27 -10.80 0.30 6.98
N ARG A 28 -10.93 1.61 6.70
CA ARG A 28 -11.65 2.58 7.54
C ARG A 28 -13.10 2.20 7.82
N LYS A 29 -13.76 1.50 6.89
CA LYS A 29 -15.16 1.06 7.04
C LYS A 29 -15.32 -0.11 8.02
N GLY A 30 -14.21 -0.70 8.49
CA GLY A 30 -14.21 -1.78 9.47
C GLY A 30 -14.81 -1.34 10.81
N LYS A 31 -15.59 -2.24 11.43
CA LYS A 31 -16.29 -2.01 12.71
C LYS A 31 -15.39 -2.04 13.95
N HIS A 32 -14.16 -2.51 13.82
CA HIS A 32 -13.22 -2.66 14.93
C HIS A 32 -12.36 -1.41 15.10
N GLN A 33 -12.03 -1.07 16.35
CA GLN A 33 -11.19 0.09 16.65
C GLN A 33 -9.75 -0.07 16.15
N LYS A 34 -9.20 -1.29 16.20
CA LYS A 34 -7.87 -1.57 15.62
C LYS A 34 -8.04 -2.09 14.21
N LYS A 35 -7.40 -1.42 13.26
CA LYS A 35 -7.47 -1.74 11.84
C LYS A 35 -6.06 -1.95 11.30
N VAL A 36 -5.91 -2.88 10.37
CA VAL A 36 -4.61 -3.19 9.75
C VAL A 36 -4.76 -3.28 8.25
N LEU A 37 -3.87 -2.60 7.53
CA LEU A 37 -3.67 -2.73 6.08
C LEU A 37 -2.31 -3.40 5.85
N VAL A 38 -2.33 -4.59 5.24
CA VAL A 38 -1.10 -5.28 4.82
C VAL A 38 -0.93 -5.05 3.31
N VAL A 39 0.17 -4.43 2.93
CA VAL A 39 0.55 -4.14 1.56
C VAL A 39 1.61 -5.15 1.14
N VAL A 40 1.36 -5.88 0.06
CA VAL A 40 2.34 -6.81 -0.53
C VAL A 40 2.62 -6.33 -1.95
N THR A 41 3.89 -6.05 -2.26
CA THR A 41 4.30 -5.57 -3.59
C THR A 41 5.61 -6.19 -4.04
N ASP A 42 5.72 -6.51 -5.32
CA ASP A 42 6.94 -7.02 -5.97
C ASP A 42 7.67 -5.96 -6.80
N GLY A 43 7.17 -4.72 -6.82
CA GLY A 43 7.80 -3.60 -7.53
C GLY A 43 7.51 -2.23 -6.89
N GLU A 44 8.23 -1.23 -7.38
CA GLU A 44 8.06 0.17 -7.02
C GLU A 44 6.89 0.82 -7.75
N ASP A 45 6.40 1.94 -7.20
CA ASP A 45 5.37 2.74 -7.84
C ASP A 45 5.90 3.39 -9.14
N ASN A 46 5.15 3.27 -10.23
CA ASN A 46 5.51 3.90 -11.51
C ASN A 46 4.31 4.44 -12.31
N ALA A 47 3.11 4.35 -11.73
CA ALA A 47 1.88 4.70 -12.42
C ALA A 47 0.81 5.31 -11.50
N SER A 48 1.11 5.62 -10.23
CA SER A 48 0.12 6.27 -9.37
C SER A 48 -0.07 7.73 -9.76
N GLU A 49 -1.32 8.19 -9.67
CA GLU A 49 -1.63 9.62 -9.65
C GLU A 49 -1.35 10.23 -8.26
N THR A 50 -1.52 9.44 -7.19
CA THR A 50 -1.19 9.83 -5.82
C THR A 50 0.32 9.87 -5.64
N SER A 51 0.85 10.98 -5.12
CA SER A 51 2.26 11.06 -4.73
C SER A 51 2.55 10.35 -3.41
N PHE A 52 3.78 9.88 -3.22
CA PHE A 52 4.22 9.26 -1.96
C PHE A 52 3.95 10.17 -0.75
N ARG A 53 4.25 11.46 -0.87
CA ARG A 53 3.99 12.43 0.21
C ARG A 53 2.51 12.50 0.57
N ARG A 54 1.63 12.58 -0.43
CA ARG A 54 0.19 12.62 -0.18
C ARG A 54 -0.30 11.33 0.47
N LEU A 55 0.26 10.18 0.07
CA LEU A 55 -0.05 8.90 0.72
C LEU A 55 0.35 8.90 2.19
N VAL A 56 1.55 9.37 2.53
CA VAL A 56 2.00 9.46 3.93
C VAL A 56 1.07 10.37 4.73
N ASP A 57 0.73 11.56 4.20
CA ASP A 57 -0.20 12.48 4.86
C ASP A 57 -1.56 11.79 5.13
N LEU A 58 -2.10 11.05 4.15
CA LEU A 58 -3.34 10.28 4.31
C LEU A 58 -3.23 9.21 5.39
N VAL A 59 -2.12 8.49 5.47
CA VAL A 59 -1.93 7.46 6.51
C VAL A 59 -1.79 8.10 7.89
N GLU A 60 -1.11 9.23 8.01
CA GLU A 60 -0.97 9.96 9.27
C GLU A 60 -2.29 10.56 9.76
N GLU A 61 -3.20 10.95 8.86
CA GLU A 61 -4.56 11.37 9.18
C GLU A 61 -5.37 10.21 9.83
N GLU A 62 -5.08 8.96 9.49
CA GLU A 62 -5.78 7.75 9.99
C GLU A 62 -5.09 7.12 11.21
N ARG A 63 -5.30 7.72 12.39
CA ARG A 63 -4.62 7.32 13.65
C ARG A 63 -4.94 5.90 14.16
N ASP A 64 -5.99 5.26 13.65
CA ASP A 64 -6.46 3.93 14.08
C ASP A 64 -6.11 2.78 13.11
N VAL A 65 -5.37 3.09 12.03
CA VAL A 65 -4.94 2.12 11.02
C VAL A 65 -3.43 1.90 11.08
N LEU A 66 -3.02 0.64 11.24
CA LEU A 66 -1.63 0.23 11.07
C LEU A 66 -1.40 -0.23 9.64
N VAL A 67 -0.37 0.31 8.99
CA VAL A 67 0.04 -0.10 7.64
C VAL A 67 1.34 -0.89 7.73
N TYR A 68 1.33 -2.13 7.25
CA TYR A 68 2.52 -2.97 7.13
C TYR A 68 2.81 -3.23 5.66
N THR A 69 4.05 -2.98 5.24
CA THR A 69 4.47 -3.23 3.86
C THR A 69 5.46 -4.39 3.83
N VAL A 70 5.17 -5.37 3.00
CA VAL A 70 6.08 -6.46 2.63
C VAL A 70 6.36 -6.29 1.15
N GLY A 71 7.60 -5.99 0.80
CA GLY A 71 7.96 -5.89 -0.59
C GLY A 71 9.42 -6.19 -0.84
N MET A 72 9.71 -6.54 -2.09
CA MET A 72 11.06 -6.72 -2.57
C MET A 72 11.60 -5.35 -2.98
N PHE A 73 12.01 -4.56 -1.99
CA PHE A 73 12.72 -3.31 -2.23
C PHE A 73 14.21 -3.60 -2.22
N GLU A 74 14.94 -3.15 -3.25
CA GLU A 74 16.40 -3.08 -3.15
C GLU A 74 16.71 -2.12 -1.99
N SER A 75 17.57 -2.54 -1.07
CA SER A 75 17.72 -1.88 0.22
C SER A 75 18.14 -0.41 0.05
N LEU A 76 17.23 0.52 0.39
CA LEU A 76 17.50 1.96 0.52
C LEU A 76 18.58 2.29 1.57
N MET A 77 19.10 1.30 2.32
CA MET A 77 20.20 1.49 3.26
C MET A 77 21.58 1.63 2.59
N SER A 78 21.73 1.37 1.29
CA SER A 78 23.03 1.51 0.60
C SER A 78 23.38 2.95 0.23
N SER A 79 22.42 3.88 0.24
CA SER A 79 22.65 5.30 -0.09
C SER A 79 22.89 6.20 1.14
N TRP A 80 22.83 5.65 2.36
CA TRP A 80 23.06 6.38 3.61
C TRP A 80 24.30 5.90 4.38
N LEU A 81 25.13 5.05 3.76
CA LEU A 81 26.50 4.71 4.18
C LEU A 81 27.48 5.14 3.08
#